data_AF-A0A0N9I2N6-F1
#
_entry.id   AF-A0A0N9I2N6-F1
#
_cell.length_a   1.000
_cell.length_b   1.000
_cell.length_c   1.000
_cell.angle_alpha   90.00
_cell.angle_beta   90.00
_cell.angle_gamma   90.00
#
_symmetry.space_group_name_H-M   'P 1'
#
loop_
_entity.id
_entity.type
_entity.pdbx_description
1 polymer ?
#
loop_
_entity_poly.entity_id
_entity_poly.type
_entity_poly.pdbx_seq_one_letter_code
_entity_poly.pdbx_strand_id
1 'polypeptide(L)'
;MQAVEPDAVVAGPKRRWGMLLSGFVAGVVVGTGAVGLTWASTGSGGDPAAGVDGDAATACSLVRRTGSMSAGSQLDFDQFGRWSSASALMQSASHDNVRYKPLANALARTVEIVAATYKAEGAEFEEHVRQARALCAGL
;
A
#
# COMPACT_ATOMS: atom_id res chain seq x y z
N MET A 1 27.44 48.81 58.75
CA MET A 1 27.96 47.76 57.85
C MET A 1 26.77 47.18 57.12
N GLN A 2 26.68 47.47 55.82
CA GLN A 2 25.62 47.02 54.92
C GLN A 2 25.86 45.56 54.54
N ALA A 3 24.79 44.79 54.45
CA ALA A 3 24.69 43.65 53.55
C ALA A 3 23.44 43.87 52.68
N VAL A 4 23.65 43.79 51.37
CA VAL A 4 22.73 44.11 50.28
C VAL A 4 22.48 42.82 49.48
N GLU A 5 21.17 42.53 49.24
CA GLU A 5 20.53 41.77 48.13
C GLU A 5 20.75 40.24 47.96
N PRO A 6 19.95 39.50 47.13
CA PRO A 6 18.70 39.80 46.40
C PRO A 6 17.59 38.70 46.44
N ASP A 7 16.46 39.04 45.82
CA ASP A 7 15.25 38.29 45.41
C ASP A 7 15.22 36.74 45.37
N ALA A 8 14.20 36.18 46.01
CA ALA A 8 13.67 34.86 45.65
C ALA A 8 12.61 34.97 44.54
N VAL A 9 13.12 34.79 43.32
CA VAL A 9 12.50 34.30 42.07
C VAL A 9 11.00 33.92 42.14
N VAL A 10 10.22 34.62 41.32
CA VAL A 10 8.84 34.29 40.93
C VAL A 10 8.73 32.84 40.45
N ALA A 11 8.08 31.97 41.22
CA ALA A 11 7.77 30.60 40.84
C ALA A 11 6.63 30.59 39.80
N GLY A 12 6.99 30.51 38.51
CA GLY A 12 6.05 30.36 37.39
C GLY A 12 5.39 28.97 37.27
N PRO A 13 4.34 28.83 36.44
CA PRO A 13 3.28 27.81 36.52
C PRO A 13 3.68 26.45 35.92
N LYS A 14 4.77 25.85 36.38
CA LYS A 14 5.32 24.60 35.80
C LYS A 14 4.43 23.37 36.00
N ARG A 15 3.55 23.38 37.01
CA ARG A 15 2.74 22.21 37.39
C ARG A 15 1.56 21.93 36.44
N ARG A 16 0.96 22.97 35.84
CA ARG A 16 -0.19 22.80 34.93
C ARG A 16 0.21 22.24 33.58
N TRP A 17 1.40 22.60 33.10
CA TRP A 17 1.93 22.13 31.82
C TRP A 17 2.34 20.65 31.86
N GLY A 18 2.91 20.19 32.98
CA GLY A 18 3.23 18.78 33.19
C GLY A 18 2.00 17.87 33.16
N MET A 19 0.88 18.31 33.74
CA MET A 19 -0.39 17.57 33.71
C MET A 19 -1.00 17.49 32.30
N LEU A 20 -0.92 18.57 31.53
CA LEU A 20 -1.42 18.60 30.15
C LEU A 20 -0.59 17.68 29.24
N LEU A 21 0.73 17.69 29.39
CA LEU A 21 1.62 16.78 28.64
C LEU A 21 1.38 15.32 29.00
N SER A 22 1.19 14.99 30.29
CA SER A 22 0.86 13.62 30.69
C SER A 22 -0.48 13.14 30.14
N GLY A 23 -1.49 14.02 30.11
CA GLY A 23 -2.79 13.71 29.50
C GLY A 23 -2.70 13.52 27.99
N PHE A 24 -1.89 14.35 27.31
CA PHE A 24 -1.64 14.22 25.88
C PHE A 24 -0.91 12.92 25.55
N VAL A 25 0.14 12.55 26.29
CA VAL A 25 0.86 11.27 26.08
C VAL A 25 -0.06 10.07 26.32
N ALA A 26 -0.86 10.10 27.39
CA ALA A 26 -1.84 9.04 27.66
C ALA A 26 -2.90 8.94 26.54
N GLY A 27 -3.41 10.08 26.06
CA GLY A 27 -4.34 10.15 24.93
C GLY A 27 -3.73 9.65 23.61
N VAL A 28 -2.47 9.99 23.33
CA VAL A 28 -1.74 9.49 22.15
C VAL A 28 -1.52 8.00 22.25
N VAL A 29 -1.09 7.45 23.39
CA VAL A 29 -0.85 6.00 23.55
C VAL A 29 -2.14 5.19 23.41
N VAL A 30 -3.26 5.67 23.97
CA VAL A 30 -4.55 4.98 23.83
C VAL A 30 -5.12 5.15 22.42
N GLY A 31 -4.97 6.34 21.82
CA GLY A 31 -5.42 6.62 20.46
C GLY A 31 -4.63 5.86 19.38
N THR A 32 -3.30 5.83 19.47
CA THR A 32 -2.45 5.06 18.56
C THR A 32 -2.56 3.55 18.82
N GLY A 33 -2.84 3.12 20.05
CA GLY A 33 -3.13 1.72 20.35
C GLY A 33 -4.38 1.21 19.64
N ALA A 34 -5.48 1.96 19.67
CA ALA A 34 -6.73 1.54 19.02
C ALA A 34 -6.63 1.57 17.48
N VAL A 35 -6.06 2.64 16.92
CA VAL A 35 -5.86 2.75 15.47
C VAL A 35 -4.81 1.74 14.99
N GLY A 36 -3.72 1.57 15.75
CA GLY A 36 -2.67 0.60 15.49
C GLY A 36 -3.16 -0.85 15.57
N LEU A 37 -4.11 -1.18 16.45
CA LEU A 37 -4.72 -2.52 16.48
C LEU A 37 -5.65 -2.76 15.29
N THR A 38 -6.40 -1.74 14.82
CA THR A 38 -7.18 -1.87 13.58
C THR A 38 -6.29 -2.02 12.35
N TRP A 39 -5.14 -1.33 12.30
CA TRP A 39 -4.14 -1.53 11.24
C TRP A 39 -3.35 -2.84 11.42
N ALA A 40 -3.07 -3.30 12.64
CA ALA A 40 -2.40 -4.58 12.88
C ALA A 40 -3.30 -5.78 12.54
N SER A 41 -4.62 -5.63 12.73
CA SER A 41 -5.59 -6.64 12.27
C SER A 41 -5.73 -6.69 10.75
N THR A 42 -5.33 -5.62 10.04
CA THR A 42 -5.32 -5.54 8.58
C THR A 42 -3.91 -5.56 7.97
N GLY A 43 -2.87 -5.59 8.80
CA GLY A 43 -1.50 -5.28 8.41
C GLY A 43 -0.48 -5.82 9.41
N SER A 44 0.13 -6.94 9.02
CA SER A 44 1.40 -7.49 9.49
C SER A 44 1.41 -8.33 10.78
N GLY A 45 1.58 -9.65 10.57
CA GLY A 45 2.07 -10.59 11.58
C GLY A 45 1.71 -12.07 11.35
N GLY A 46 1.05 -12.42 10.25
CA GLY A 46 0.56 -13.78 9.99
C GLY A 46 1.58 -14.67 9.29
N ASP A 47 1.50 -15.97 9.58
CA ASP A 47 2.09 -17.10 8.84
C ASP A 47 2.28 -16.77 7.34
N PRO A 48 3.45 -17.02 6.72
CA PRO A 48 3.63 -16.88 5.28
C PRO A 48 2.51 -17.52 4.46
N ALA A 49 1.96 -18.65 4.92
CA ALA A 49 0.81 -19.30 4.29
C ALA A 49 -0.47 -18.43 4.32
N ALA A 50 -0.68 -17.62 5.37
CA ALA A 50 -1.79 -16.68 5.45
C ALA A 50 -1.61 -15.49 4.48
N GLY A 51 -0.37 -15.08 4.19
CA GLY A 51 -0.07 -14.11 3.14
C GLY A 51 -0.38 -14.66 1.74
N VAL A 52 0.05 -15.89 1.46
CA VAL A 52 -0.18 -16.57 0.17
C VAL A 52 -1.67 -16.79 -0.12
N ASP A 53 -2.43 -17.28 0.87
CA ASP A 53 -3.88 -17.45 0.72
C ASP A 53 -4.61 -16.10 0.62
N GLY A 54 -4.09 -15.06 1.28
CA GLY A 54 -4.57 -13.68 1.18
C GLY A 54 -4.39 -13.08 -0.22
N ASP A 55 -3.23 -13.28 -0.84
CA ASP A 55 -2.94 -12.86 -2.22
C ASP A 55 -3.88 -13.56 -3.21
N ALA A 56 -4.06 -14.88 -3.06
CA ALA A 56 -4.97 -15.66 -3.89
C ALA A 56 -6.43 -15.19 -3.74
N ALA A 57 -6.90 -14.94 -2.52
CA ALA A 57 -8.24 -14.44 -2.25
C ALA A 57 -8.45 -13.04 -2.84
N THR A 58 -7.46 -12.16 -2.70
CA THR A 58 -7.49 -10.79 -3.24
C THR A 58 -7.54 -10.79 -4.76
N ALA A 59 -6.68 -11.59 -5.41
CA ALA A 59 -6.70 -11.78 -6.86
C ALA A 59 -8.07 -12.29 -7.34
N CYS A 60 -8.65 -13.29 -6.68
CA CYS A 60 -9.97 -13.80 -7.04
C CYS A 60 -11.09 -12.76 -6.85
N SER A 61 -10.99 -11.93 -5.80
CA SER A 61 -11.93 -10.82 -5.58
C SER A 61 -11.80 -9.74 -6.65
N LEU A 62 -10.59 -9.45 -7.13
CA LEU A 62 -10.37 -8.53 -8.25
C LEU A 62 -11.01 -9.07 -9.52
N VAL A 63 -10.73 -10.34 -9.88
CA VAL A 63 -11.27 -11.00 -11.08
C VAL A 63 -12.80 -10.99 -11.09
N ARG A 64 -13.44 -11.23 -9.94
CA ARG A 64 -14.91 -11.16 -9.80
C ARG A 64 -15.51 -9.78 -10.03
N ARG A 65 -14.74 -8.72 -9.80
CA ARG A 65 -15.18 -7.32 -9.90
C ARG A 65 -14.73 -6.65 -11.20
N THR A 66 -13.78 -7.25 -11.91
CA THR A 66 -13.32 -6.77 -13.20
C THR A 66 -14.29 -7.11 -14.30
N GLY A 67 -14.52 -6.14 -15.19
CA GLY A 67 -15.26 -6.32 -16.42
C GLY A 67 -14.37 -6.83 -17.55
N SER A 68 -14.88 -6.70 -18.77
CA SER A 68 -14.11 -6.97 -19.99
C SER A 68 -12.87 -6.09 -20.07
N MET A 69 -11.73 -6.64 -20.52
CA MET A 69 -10.54 -5.82 -20.86
C MET A 69 -10.73 -5.01 -22.15
N SER A 70 -11.82 -5.21 -22.88
CA SER A 70 -12.17 -4.42 -24.06
C SER A 70 -13.42 -3.56 -23.84
N ALA A 71 -13.33 -2.31 -24.29
CA ALA A 71 -14.46 -1.42 -24.50
C ALA A 71 -14.68 -1.30 -26.02
N GLY A 72 -15.32 -2.31 -26.61
CA GLY A 72 -15.45 -2.40 -28.07
C GLY A 72 -14.13 -2.79 -28.74
N SER A 73 -13.61 -1.96 -29.64
CA SER A 73 -12.35 -2.21 -30.37
C SER A 73 -11.11 -1.63 -29.68
N GLN A 74 -11.26 -1.04 -28.48
CA GLN A 74 -10.17 -0.41 -27.73
C GLN A 74 -9.91 -1.13 -26.41
N LEU A 75 -8.65 -1.07 -25.96
CA LEU A 75 -8.24 -1.56 -24.66
C LEU A 75 -8.82 -0.66 -23.57
N ASP A 76 -9.53 -1.25 -22.62
CA ASP A 76 -9.86 -0.57 -21.37
C ASP A 76 -8.66 -0.73 -20.43
N PHE A 77 -7.84 0.32 -20.33
CA PHE A 77 -6.64 0.30 -19.48
C PHE A 77 -6.94 0.12 -17.99
N ASP A 78 -8.11 0.58 -17.50
CA ASP A 78 -8.50 0.40 -16.10
C ASP A 78 -8.78 -1.07 -15.81
N GLN A 79 -9.49 -1.75 -16.72
CA GLN A 79 -9.75 -3.18 -16.58
C GLN A 79 -8.46 -3.98 -16.80
N PHE A 80 -7.66 -3.65 -17.82
CA PHE A 80 -6.37 -4.29 -18.07
C PHE A 80 -5.43 -4.19 -16.86
N GLY A 81 -5.38 -3.03 -16.21
CA GLY A 81 -4.60 -2.83 -14.98
C GLY A 81 -5.06 -3.76 -13.86
N ARG A 82 -6.37 -3.85 -13.60
CA ARG A 82 -6.92 -4.74 -12.56
C ARG A 82 -6.66 -6.22 -12.84
N TRP A 83 -6.79 -6.64 -14.10
CA TRP A 83 -6.47 -8.01 -14.52
C TRP A 83 -4.96 -8.31 -14.37
N SER A 84 -4.11 -7.34 -14.71
CA SER A 84 -2.65 -7.44 -14.53
C SER A 84 -2.28 -7.54 -13.05
N SER A 85 -2.91 -6.76 -12.17
CA SER A 85 -2.70 -6.85 -10.72
C SER A 85 -3.14 -8.20 -10.17
N ALA A 86 -4.30 -8.73 -10.60
CA ALA A 86 -4.74 -10.05 -10.19
C ALA A 86 -3.79 -11.16 -10.65
N SER A 87 -3.25 -11.05 -11.87
CA SER A 87 -2.22 -11.95 -12.38
C SER A 87 -0.95 -11.91 -11.53
N ALA A 88 -0.44 -10.72 -11.19
CA ALA A 88 0.76 -10.57 -10.37
C ALA A 88 0.60 -11.16 -8.96
N LEU A 89 -0.54 -10.90 -8.30
CA LEU A 89 -0.86 -11.47 -6.99
C LEU A 89 -0.91 -13.00 -7.04
N MET A 90 -1.55 -13.57 -8.07
CA MET A 90 -1.63 -15.03 -8.20
C MET A 90 -0.28 -15.66 -8.56
N GLN A 91 0.57 -14.96 -9.33
CA GLN A 91 1.93 -15.42 -9.61
C GLN A 91 2.77 -15.46 -8.33
N SER A 92 2.70 -14.41 -7.49
CA SER A 92 3.30 -14.39 -6.14
C SER A 92 2.84 -15.59 -5.32
N ALA A 93 1.52 -15.78 -5.19
CA ALA A 93 0.96 -16.91 -4.45
C ALA A 93 1.40 -18.28 -5.01
N SER A 94 1.57 -18.40 -6.32
CA SER A 94 1.97 -19.65 -6.98
C SER A 94 3.45 -19.99 -6.83
N HIS A 95 4.29 -18.99 -6.59
CA HIS A 95 5.71 -19.17 -6.30
C HIS A 95 5.87 -19.89 -4.95
N ASP A 96 5.06 -19.49 -3.97
CA ASP A 96 5.13 -20.02 -2.61
C ASP A 96 4.23 -21.25 -2.41
N ASN A 97 3.17 -21.41 -3.22
CA ASN A 97 2.29 -22.59 -3.18
C ASN A 97 1.88 -23.08 -4.58
N VAL A 98 2.40 -24.26 -4.95
CA VAL A 98 2.21 -24.89 -6.26
C VAL A 98 0.74 -25.10 -6.65
N ARG A 99 -0.17 -25.21 -5.68
CA ARG A 99 -1.61 -25.40 -5.93
C ARG A 99 -2.22 -24.26 -6.74
N TYR A 100 -1.63 -23.06 -6.68
CA TYR A 100 -2.13 -21.86 -7.35
C TYR A 100 -1.59 -21.71 -8.78
N LYS A 101 -0.61 -22.53 -9.20
CA LYS A 101 -0.03 -22.48 -10.56
C LYS A 101 -1.06 -22.54 -11.69
N PRO A 102 -2.08 -23.42 -11.67
CA PRO A 102 -3.07 -23.47 -12.74
C PRO A 102 -3.81 -22.13 -12.92
N LEU A 103 -4.16 -21.47 -11.80
CA LEU A 103 -4.85 -20.19 -11.82
C LEU A 103 -3.91 -19.04 -12.20
N ALA A 104 -2.69 -19.04 -11.70
CA ALA A 104 -1.65 -18.07 -12.09
C ALA A 104 -1.42 -18.10 -13.60
N ASN A 105 -1.27 -19.30 -14.18
CA ASN A 105 -1.06 -19.48 -15.61
C ASN A 105 -2.26 -19.01 -16.44
N ALA A 106 -3.49 -19.28 -15.98
CA ALA A 106 -4.69 -18.82 -16.67
C ALA A 106 -4.77 -17.29 -16.71
N LEU A 107 -4.50 -16.62 -15.58
CA LEU A 107 -4.49 -15.15 -15.50
C LEU A 107 -3.36 -14.54 -16.32
N ALA A 108 -2.14 -15.09 -16.24
CA ALA A 108 -1.00 -14.65 -17.03
C ALA A 108 -1.31 -14.72 -18.53
N ARG A 109 -1.82 -15.86 -19.01
CA ARG A 109 -2.18 -16.03 -20.42
C ARG A 109 -3.27 -15.06 -20.88
N THR A 110 -4.21 -14.73 -20.01
CA THR A 110 -5.27 -13.76 -20.33
C THR A 110 -4.68 -12.37 -20.58
N VAL A 111 -3.78 -11.91 -19.71
CA VAL A 111 -3.08 -10.63 -19.86
C VAL A 111 -2.15 -10.63 -21.08
N GLU A 112 -1.41 -11.72 -21.29
CA GLU A 112 -0.49 -11.89 -22.43
C GLU A 112 -1.20 -11.79 -23.78
N ILE A 113 -2.38 -12.42 -23.94
CA ILE A 113 -3.15 -12.35 -25.19
C ILE A 113 -3.51 -10.90 -25.53
N VAL A 114 -3.91 -10.13 -24.51
CA VAL A 114 -4.25 -8.72 -24.69
C VAL A 114 -2.99 -7.91 -24.99
N ALA A 115 -1.92 -8.06 -24.20
CA ALA A 115 -0.66 -7.37 -24.39
C ALA A 115 -0.01 -7.67 -25.76
N ALA A 116 -0.14 -8.90 -26.28
CA ALA A 116 0.37 -9.26 -27.60
C ALA A 116 -0.39 -8.55 -28.74
N THR A 117 -1.65 -8.20 -28.51
CA THR A 117 -2.49 -7.48 -29.48
C THR A 117 -2.18 -5.99 -29.47
N TYR A 118 -1.86 -5.42 -28.30
CA TYR A 118 -1.50 -4.03 -28.10
C TYR A 118 0.01 -3.89 -27.99
N LYS A 119 0.68 -3.74 -29.14
CA LYS A 119 2.13 -3.72 -29.21
C LYS A 119 2.74 -2.56 -28.40
N ALA A 120 3.73 -2.88 -27.57
CA ALA A 120 4.54 -1.92 -26.83
C ALA A 120 5.70 -1.38 -27.70
N GLU A 121 5.38 -0.76 -28.83
CA GLU A 121 6.36 -0.24 -29.79
C GLU A 121 5.92 1.12 -30.36
N GLY A 122 6.89 1.95 -30.75
CA GLY A 122 6.66 3.25 -31.37
C GLY A 122 7.16 4.44 -30.56
N ALA A 123 7.30 5.59 -31.23
CA ALA A 123 7.89 6.80 -30.64
C ALA A 123 7.11 7.32 -29.42
N GLU A 124 5.77 7.21 -29.44
CA GLU A 124 4.89 7.62 -28.34
C GLU A 124 5.08 6.72 -27.10
N PHE A 125 5.17 5.40 -27.29
CA PHE A 125 5.46 4.47 -26.20
C PHE A 125 6.83 4.77 -25.56
N GLU A 126 7.87 4.94 -26.37
CA GLU A 126 9.22 5.27 -25.89
C GLU A 126 9.27 6.63 -25.17
N GLU A 127 8.49 7.62 -25.63
CA GLU A 127 8.35 8.91 -24.96
C GLU A 127 7.74 8.74 -23.57
N HIS A 128 6.62 8.02 -23.46
CA HIS A 128 5.96 7.78 -22.18
C HIS A 128 6.81 6.96 -21.21
N VAL A 129 7.57 5.97 -21.70
CA VAL A 129 8.54 5.22 -20.88
C VAL A 129 9.62 6.16 -20.34
N ARG A 130 10.15 7.06 -21.18
CA ARG A 130 11.16 8.04 -20.75
C ARG A 130 10.60 9.01 -19.71
N GLN A 131 9.39 9.51 -19.93
CA GLN A 131 8.69 10.40 -19.00
C GLN A 131 8.47 9.72 -17.65
N ALA A 132 7.97 8.48 -17.64
CA ALA A 132 7.77 7.72 -16.41
C ALA A 132 9.08 7.54 -15.64
N ARG A 133 10.17 7.17 -16.32
CA ARG A 133 11.50 7.05 -15.70
C ARG A 133 11.98 8.37 -15.10
N ALA A 134 11.78 9.48 -15.82
CA ALA A 134 12.18 10.81 -15.34
C ALA A 134 11.41 11.22 -14.07
N LEU A 135 10.11 10.92 -13.99
CA LEU A 135 9.30 11.17 -12.80
C LEU A 135 9.77 10.32 -11.60
N CYS A 136 10.07 9.04 -11.81
CA CYS A 136 10.57 8.17 -10.75
C CYS A 136 11.97 8.56 -10.26
N ALA A 137 12.83 9.12 -11.11
CA ALA A 137 14.16 9.58 -10.71
C ALA A 137 14.13 10.81 -9.79
N GLY A 138 12.99 11.50 -9.71
CA GLY A 138 12.78 12.65 -8.83
C GLY A 138 12.17 12.32 -7.46
N LEU A 139 11.93 11.03 -7.17
CA LEU A 139 11.50 10.52 -5.87
C LEU A 139 12.70 10.09 -5.03
#